data_AF-A0AAE1EHV1-F1
#
_entry.id   AF-A0AAE1EHV1-F1
#
_cell.length_a   1.000
_cell.length_b   1.000
_cell.length_c   1.000
_cell.angle_alpha   90.00
_cell.angle_beta   90.00
_cell.angle_gamma   90.00
#
_symmetry.space_group_name_H-M   'P 1'
#
loop_
_entity.id
_entity.type
_entity.pdbx_description
1 polymer ?
#
loop_
_entity_poly.entity_id
_entity_poly.type
_entity_poly.pdbx_seq_one_letter_code
_entity_poly.pdbx_strand_id
1 'polypeptide(L)'
;MKCGRVGGECQVVEGGGKEQTHPHPHPHPPSSSITKAHRHPQHPLLQVEWDDGGSDMYPYVWLRDNCPCSDCFHPVAMARRRILDECNLADSPASLQVCVIPLRC
;
A
#
# COMPACT_ATOMS: atom_id res chain seq x y z
N MET A 1 -9.28 -51.91 -30.94
CA MET A 1 -9.97 -51.57 -29.68
C MET A 1 -10.25 -50.07 -29.67
N LYS A 2 -11.50 -49.65 -29.41
CA LYS A 2 -11.90 -48.25 -29.24
C LYS A 2 -11.77 -47.85 -27.77
N CYS A 3 -11.26 -46.64 -27.53
CA CYS A 3 -11.61 -45.74 -26.43
C CYS A 3 -11.03 -44.38 -26.85
N GLY A 4 -11.73 -43.26 -27.04
CA GLY A 4 -13.07 -42.83 -26.70
C GLY A 4 -12.92 -41.33 -26.44
N ARG A 5 -13.29 -40.47 -27.40
CA ARG A 5 -13.21 -39.01 -27.27
C ARG A 5 -14.21 -38.58 -26.20
N VAL A 6 -13.75 -38.38 -24.97
CA VAL A 6 -14.42 -37.54 -23.97
C VAL A 6 -14.04 -36.11 -24.37
N GLY A 7 -14.90 -35.27 -24.94
CA GLY A 7 -16.24 -35.00 -24.47
C GLY A 7 -16.11 -34.03 -23.29
N GLY A 8 -15.73 -32.79 -23.59
CA GLY A 8 -15.50 -31.74 -22.60
C GLY A 8 -15.12 -30.46 -23.32
N GLU A 9 -16.12 -29.74 -23.81
CA GLU A 9 -16.00 -28.33 -24.13
C GLU A 9 -15.41 -27.64 -22.89
N CYS A 10 -14.31 -26.90 -23.03
CA CYS A 10 -13.87 -26.00 -21.96
C CYS A 10 -14.96 -24.94 -21.82
N GLN A 11 -15.98 -25.19 -20.99
CA GLN A 11 -16.89 -24.15 -20.59
C GLN A 11 -16.05 -23.12 -19.84
N VAL A 12 -15.94 -21.93 -20.43
CA VAL A 12 -15.61 -20.73 -19.68
C VAL A 12 -16.72 -20.62 -18.64
N VAL A 13 -16.41 -21.03 -17.41
CA VAL A 13 -17.22 -20.61 -16.27
C VAL A 13 -16.97 -19.12 -16.14
N GLU A 14 -17.91 -18.32 -16.63
CA GLU A 14 -18.11 -16.93 -16.19
C GLU A 14 -18.45 -17.02 -14.71
N GLY A 15 -17.44 -17.29 -13.89
CA GLY A 15 -17.49 -17.12 -12.46
C GLY A 15 -17.65 -15.64 -12.26
N GLY A 16 -18.87 -15.21 -11.92
CA GLY A 16 -19.16 -13.93 -11.30
C GLY A 16 -18.40 -13.84 -9.97
N GLY A 17 -17.07 -13.75 -10.05
CA GLY A 17 -16.24 -13.18 -9.04
C GLY A 17 -16.65 -11.72 -9.01
N LYS A 18 -17.41 -11.36 -7.98
CA LYS A 18 -17.65 -9.97 -7.63
C LYS A 18 -16.26 -9.38 -7.56
N GLU A 19 -15.92 -8.56 -8.56
CA GLU A 19 -14.73 -7.72 -8.56
C GLU A 19 -14.72 -7.11 -7.17
N GLN A 20 -13.86 -7.66 -6.31
CA GLN A 20 -13.61 -7.04 -5.02
C GLN A 20 -12.86 -5.80 -5.43
N THR A 21 -13.61 -4.70 -5.58
CA THR A 21 -13.07 -3.37 -5.68
C THR A 21 -12.38 -3.11 -4.36
N HIS A 22 -11.21 -3.72 -4.17
CA HIS A 22 -10.15 -3.06 -3.45
C HIS A 22 -10.05 -1.71 -4.17
N PRO A 23 -10.31 -0.58 -3.47
CA PRO A 23 -10.10 0.71 -4.08
C PRO A 23 -8.64 0.70 -4.49
N HIS A 24 -8.39 0.56 -5.79
CA HIS A 24 -7.08 0.82 -6.33
C HIS A 24 -6.82 2.26 -5.89
N PRO A 25 -5.77 2.56 -5.12
CA PRO A 25 -5.48 3.93 -4.77
C PRO A 25 -5.38 4.65 -6.11
N HIS A 26 -6.34 5.53 -6.38
CA HIS A 26 -6.17 6.49 -7.45
C HIS A 26 -4.92 7.25 -7.03
N PRO A 27 -3.83 7.24 -7.81
CA PRO A 27 -2.71 8.09 -7.49
C PRO A 27 -3.27 9.51 -7.39
N HIS A 28 -3.28 10.07 -6.19
CA HIS A 28 -3.67 11.45 -5.97
C HIS A 28 -2.79 12.31 -6.89
N PRO A 29 -3.34 13.37 -7.51
CA PRO A 29 -2.55 14.21 -8.38
C PRO A 29 -1.31 14.70 -7.62
N PRO A 30 -0.15 14.85 -8.31
CA PRO A 30 1.11 15.18 -7.66
C PRO A 30 1.12 16.53 -6.93
N SER A 31 0.07 17.34 -7.09
CA SER A 31 -0.13 18.62 -6.41
C SER A 31 -0.90 18.52 -5.09
N SER A 32 -1.55 17.39 -4.78
CA SER A 32 -2.37 17.26 -3.57
C SER A 32 -1.51 17.31 -2.31
N SER A 33 -1.97 18.08 -1.32
CA SER A 33 -1.30 18.22 -0.03
C SER A 33 -2.01 17.41 1.06
N ILE A 34 -1.22 16.85 1.99
CA ILE A 34 -1.78 16.15 3.15
C ILE A 34 -2.48 17.17 4.05
N THR A 35 -3.77 16.98 4.30
CA THR A 35 -4.53 17.78 5.26
C THR A 35 -4.50 17.15 6.65
N LYS A 36 -4.50 15.82 6.73
CA LYS A 36 -4.50 15.08 8.00
C LYS A 36 -3.91 13.68 7.83
N ALA A 37 -3.26 13.18 8.87
CA ALA A 37 -2.86 11.79 8.95
C ALA A 37 -3.13 11.23 10.36
N HIS A 38 -3.72 10.05 10.44
CA HIS A 38 -4.13 9.45 11.72
C HIS A 38 -4.10 7.92 11.66
N ARG A 39 -4.12 7.27 12.83
CA ARG A 39 -4.18 5.81 12.91
C ARG A 39 -5.57 5.33 12.49
N HIS A 40 -5.63 4.28 11.67
CA HIS A 40 -6.89 3.61 11.38
C HIS A 40 -7.39 2.89 12.65
N PRO A 41 -8.70 2.95 13.00
CA PRO A 41 -9.17 2.48 14.30
C PRO A 41 -9.16 0.95 14.47
N GLN A 42 -9.24 0.17 13.39
CA GLN A 42 -9.33 -1.30 13.46
C GLN A 42 -8.13 -2.03 12.85
N HIS A 43 -7.23 -1.33 12.16
CA HIS A 43 -6.17 -1.96 11.38
C HIS A 43 -4.83 -1.22 11.60
N PRO A 44 -3.68 -1.91 11.51
CA PRO A 44 -2.36 -1.29 11.65
C PRO A 44 -1.96 -0.49 10.41
N LEU A 45 -2.76 0.53 10.10
CA LEU A 45 -2.66 1.39 8.93
C LEU A 45 -2.59 2.85 9.36
N LEU A 46 -1.87 3.65 8.58
CA LEU A 46 -1.95 5.10 8.58
C LEU A 46 -3.00 5.51 7.55
N GLN A 47 -4.04 6.23 7.98
CA GLN A 47 -4.99 6.86 7.08
C GLN A 47 -4.56 8.31 6.83
N VAL A 48 -4.43 8.68 5.56
CA VAL A 48 -4.06 10.02 5.09
C VAL A 48 -5.27 10.62 4.40
N GLU A 49 -5.62 11.85 4.77
CA GLU A 49 -6.63 12.68 4.11
C GLU A 49 -5.90 13.76 3.30
N TRP A 50 -6.36 13.98 2.07
CA TRP A 50 -5.80 14.92 1.10
C TRP A 50 -6.70 16.16 0.96
N ASP A 51 -6.17 17.24 0.39
CA ASP A 51 -6.90 18.50 0.16
C ASP A 51 -7.89 18.45 -1.01
N ASP A 52 -7.75 17.46 -1.89
CA ASP A 52 -8.71 17.13 -2.95
C ASP A 52 -9.93 16.32 -2.43
N GLY A 53 -9.96 16.01 -1.13
CA GLY A 53 -11.01 15.22 -0.49
C GLY A 53 -10.81 13.70 -0.60
N GLY A 54 -9.74 13.25 -1.25
CA GLY A 54 -9.34 11.85 -1.29
C GLY A 54 -8.76 11.37 0.04
N SER A 55 -8.65 10.05 0.18
CA SER A 55 -7.96 9.42 1.30
C SER A 55 -7.25 8.14 0.89
N ASP A 56 -6.06 7.91 1.46
CA ASP A 56 -5.27 6.70 1.25
C ASP A 56 -4.98 5.99 2.58
N MET A 57 -4.72 4.68 2.50
CA MET A 57 -4.36 3.86 3.65
C MET A 57 -3.02 3.16 3.41
N TYR A 58 -2.08 3.33 4.36
CA TYR A 58 -0.73 2.80 4.28
C TYR A 58 -0.46 1.84 5.45
N PRO A 59 -0.18 0.54 5.20
CA PRO A 59 0.20 -0.37 6.26
C PRO A 59 1.48 0.05 6.99
N TYR A 60 1.52 -0.10 8.32
CA TYR A 60 2.70 0.25 9.11
C TYR A 60 3.95 -0.53 8.70
N VAL A 61 3.78 -1.82 8.40
CA VAL A 61 4.87 -2.65 7.88
C VAL A 61 5.43 -2.09 6.57
N TRP A 62 4.56 -1.63 5.67
CA TRP A 62 4.98 -1.04 4.39
C TRP A 62 5.74 0.27 4.61
N LEU A 63 5.25 1.14 5.50
CA LEU A 63 5.95 2.39 5.84
C LEU A 63 7.34 2.12 6.43
N ARG A 64 7.46 1.11 7.31
CA ARG A 64 8.74 0.73 7.93
C ARG A 64 9.72 0.14 6.92
N ASP A 65 9.22 -0.71 6.02
CA ASP A 65 9.97 -1.37 4.95
C ASP A 65 10.48 -0.38 3.89
N ASN A 66 9.78 0.76 3.73
CA ASN A 66 10.12 1.83 2.79
C ASN A 66 10.66 3.09 3.48
N CYS A 67 11.22 2.96 4.70
CA CYS A 67 11.80 4.08 5.41
C CYS A 67 12.95 4.74 4.60
N PRO A 68 12.88 6.05 4.31
CA PRO A 68 13.86 6.73 3.45
C PRO A 68 15.15 7.14 4.19
N CYS A 69 15.30 6.79 5.47
CA CYS A 69 16.46 7.23 6.25
C CYS A 69 17.77 6.58 5.76
N SER A 70 18.89 7.22 6.10
CA SER A 70 20.24 6.77 5.76
C SER A 70 20.66 5.43 6.37
N ASP A 71 19.85 4.84 7.24
CA ASP A 71 20.12 3.50 7.77
C ASP A 71 19.36 2.43 6.97
N CYS A 72 18.17 2.78 6.46
CA CYS A 72 17.26 1.85 5.81
C CYS A 72 17.32 1.87 4.27
N PHE A 73 17.75 2.98 3.66
CA PHE A 73 17.72 3.18 2.21
C PHE A 73 19.04 3.72 1.68
N HIS A 74 19.62 3.08 0.67
CA HIS A 74 20.87 3.52 0.05
C HIS A 74 20.58 4.60 -1.01
N PRO A 75 21.00 5.87 -0.81
CA PRO A 75 20.53 6.99 -1.64
C PRO A 75 21.04 6.93 -3.08
N VAL A 76 22.25 6.41 -3.32
CA VAL A 76 22.83 6.32 -4.68
C VAL A 76 22.26 5.16 -5.48
N ALA A 77 22.23 3.96 -4.90
CA ALA A 77 21.66 2.77 -5.55
C ALA A 77 20.12 2.78 -5.62
N MET A 78 19.47 3.74 -4.95
CA MET A 78 18.02 3.83 -4.79
C MET A 78 17.39 2.51 -4.32
N ALA A 79 18.04 1.85 -3.36
CA ALA A 79 17.70 0.49 -2.94
C ALA A 79 17.55 0.39 -1.42
N ARG A 80 16.63 -0.46 -0.97
CA ARG A 80 16.48 -0.82 0.45
C ARG A 80 17.73 -1.55 0.94
N ARG A 81 18.15 -1.26 2.18
CA ARG A 81 19.24 -1.95 2.89
C ARG A 81 18.77 -3.04 3.86
N ARG A 82 17.52 -2.97 4.34
CA ARG A 82 16.96 -3.92 5.29
C ARG A 82 16.74 -5.31 4.69
N ILE A 83 17.06 -6.33 5.47
CA ILE A 83 16.75 -7.73 5.19
C ILE A 83 15.34 -8.04 5.73
N LEU A 84 14.58 -8.89 5.03
CA LEU A 84 13.18 -9.18 5.33
C LEU A 84 12.96 -9.75 6.74
N ASP A 85 13.91 -10.54 7.25
CA ASP A 85 13.81 -11.19 8.58
C ASP A 85 13.70 -10.20 9.73
N GLU A 86 14.04 -8.92 9.50
CA GLU A 86 13.97 -7.87 10.51
C GLU A 86 12.69 -7.02 10.44
N CYS A 87 11.74 -7.37 9.56
CA CYS A 87 10.44 -6.71 9.46
C CYS A 87 9.41 -7.39 10.37
N ASN A 88 9.17 -6.82 11.55
CA ASN A 88 8.10 -7.28 12.42
C ASN A 88 6.73 -6.76 11.95
N LEU A 89 5.85 -7.68 11.55
CA LEU A 89 4.51 -7.34 11.03
C LEU A 89 3.59 -6.68 12.07
N ALA A 90 3.89 -6.85 13.36
CA ALA A 90 3.13 -6.25 14.45
C ALA A 90 3.61 -4.84 14.83
N ASP A 91 4.67 -4.33 14.20
CA ASP A 91 5.22 -3.02 14.52
C ASP A 91 4.18 -1.92 14.29
N SER A 92 4.02 -1.07 15.31
CA SER A 92 3.20 0.14 15.25
C SER A 92 4.07 1.35 15.56
N PRO A 93 3.88 2.48 14.85
CA PRO A 93 4.69 3.67 15.09
C PRO A 93 4.41 4.20 16.51
N ALA A 94 5.44 4.65 17.22
CA ALA A 94 5.28 5.25 18.55
C ALA A 94 4.50 6.58 18.50
N SER A 95 4.76 7.38 17.45
CA SER A 95 4.11 8.66 17.22
C SER A 95 3.81 8.85 15.73
N LEU A 96 2.86 9.74 15.43
CA LEU A 96 2.55 10.21 14.09
C LEU A 96 2.50 11.73 14.11
N GLN A 97 3.24 12.37 13.21
CA GLN A 97 3.24 13.82 13.07
C GLN A 97 3.25 14.18 11.58
N VAL A 98 2.28 14.98 11.16
CA VAL A 98 2.32 15.63 9.85
C VAL A 98 3.11 16.92 10.01
N CYS A 99 4.27 17.00 9.38
CA CYS A 99 5.02 18.24 9.29
C CYS A 99 4.58 18.96 8.01
N VAL A 100 3.67 19.91 8.16
CA VAL A 100 3.50 20.95 7.14
C VAL A 100 4.73 21.84 7.22
N ILE A 101 5.77 21.50 6.47
CA ILE A 101 6.90 22.40 6.29
C ILE A 101 6.33 23.59 5.51
N PRO A 102 6.22 24.80 6.08
CA PRO A 102 5.86 25.95 5.27
C PRO A 102 6.91 26.02 4.17
N LEU A 103 6.47 25.98 2.91
CA LEU A 103 7.34 26.23 1.77
C LEU A 103 8.08 27.53 2.07
N ARG A 104 9.37 27.45 2.35
CA ARG A 104 10.19 28.64 2.48
C ARG A 104 10.26 29.24 1.09
N CYS A 105 9.60 30.37 0.89
CA CYS A 105 9.84 31.26 -0.24
C CYS A 105 11.30 31.74 -0.21
#